data_AF-A0A968QDI0-F1
#
_entry.id   AF-A0A968QDI0-F1
#
_cell.length_a   1.000
_cell.length_b   1.000
_cell.length_c   1.000
_cell.angle_alpha   90.00
_cell.angle_beta   90.00
_cell.angle_gamma   90.00
#
_symmetry.space_group_name_H-M   'P 1'
#
loop_
_entity.id
_entity.type
_entity.pdbx_description
1 polymer ?
#
loop_
_entity_poly.entity_id
_entity_poly.type
_entity_poly.pdbx_seq_one_letter_code
_entity_poly.pdbx_strand_id
1 'polypeptide(L)' 'MAREIGVAVSTIRRWEKGQAEPTMTVSQMKEFCKAVKKSFDELPNSLLPSDVSKNGSNGRT' A
#
# COMPACT_ATOMS: atom_id res chain seq x y z
N MET A 1 -9.03 7.43 1.92
CA MET A 1 -7.69 7.05 2.42
C MET A 1 -7.04 8.07 3.37
N ALA A 2 -6.33 9.11 2.90
CA ALA A 2 -5.47 9.95 3.76
C ALA A 2 -6.22 10.57 4.97
N ARG A 3 -7.43 11.08 4.73
CA ARG A 3 -8.32 11.62 5.78
C ARG A 3 -8.82 10.57 6.77
N GLU A 4 -9.03 9.33 6.31
CA GLU A 4 -9.56 8.25 7.15
C GLU A 4 -8.55 7.75 8.17
N ILE A 5 -7.25 7.83 7.85
CA ILE A 5 -6.15 7.40 8.73
C ILE A 5 -5.39 8.58 9.35
N GLY A 6 -5.88 9.81 9.16
CA GLY A 6 -5.31 11.03 9.73
C GLY A 6 -3.89 11.37 9.25
N VAL A 7 -3.52 11.02 8.00
CA VAL A 7 -2.22 11.37 7.42
C VAL A 7 -2.36 12.39 6.29
N ALA A 8 -1.29 13.13 6.00
CA ALA A 8 -1.26 14.04 4.88
C ALA A 8 -1.33 13.28 3.53
N VAL A 9 -1.98 13.87 2.54
CA VAL A 9 -2.06 13.28 1.17
C VAL A 9 -0.67 13.12 0.55
N SER A 10 0.26 14.04 0.85
CA SER A 10 1.66 13.93 0.43
C SER A 10 2.35 12.68 0.98
N THR A 11 2.01 12.26 2.21
CA THR A 11 2.53 11.04 2.83
C THR A 11 2.05 9.79 2.10
N ILE A 12 0.74 9.68 1.82
CA ILE A 12 0.18 8.59 1.00
C ILE A 12 0.88 8.52 -0.35
N ARG A 13 1.05 9.66 -1.04
CA ARG A 13 1.72 9.69 -2.34
C ARG A 13 3.15 9.18 -2.30
N ARG A 14 3.90 9.41 -1.21
CA ARG A 14 5.25 8.87 -1.06
C ARG A 14 5.23 7.36 -0.87
N TRP A 15 4.28 6.85 -0.10
CA TRP A 15 4.06 5.40 0.07
C TRP A 15 3.71 4.73 -1.25
N GLU A 16 2.75 5.28 -2.00
CA GLU A 16 2.32 4.77 -3.31
C GLU A 16 3.44 4.77 -4.36
N LYS A 17 4.46 5.62 -4.18
CA LYS A 17 5.64 5.67 -5.07
C LYS A 17 6.83 4.87 -4.55
N GLY A 18 6.70 4.17 -3.42
CA GLY A 18 7.83 3.48 -2.78
C GLY A 18 8.91 4.42 -2.23
N GLN A 19 8.65 5.73 -2.11
CA GLN A 19 9.61 6.72 -1.61
C GLN A 19 9.74 6.74 -0.08
N ALA A 20 8.84 6.04 0.62
CA ALA A 20 8.87 5.87 2.07
C ALA A 20 8.04 4.64 2.45
N GLU A 21 8.47 3.91 3.48
CA GLU A 21 7.63 2.85 4.04
C GLU A 21 6.40 3.42 4.77
N PRO A 22 5.23 2.73 4.68
CA PRO A 22 4.06 3.10 5.46
C PRO A 22 4.26 2.84 6.94
N THR A 23 4.37 3.91 7.71
CA THR A 23 4.41 3.86 9.17
C THR A 23 3.11 4.41 9.74
N MET A 24 2.42 3.60 10.54
CA MET A 24 1.13 3.95 11.15
C MET A 24 1.11 3.44 12.59
N THR A 25 0.42 4.16 13.47
CA THR A 25 0.08 3.65 14.80
C THR A 25 -0.94 2.53 14.70
N VAL A 26 -1.10 1.73 15.77
CA VAL A 26 -2.13 0.67 15.83
C VAL A 26 -3.54 1.20 15.59
N SER A 27 -3.86 2.42 16.06
CA SER A 27 -5.17 3.04 15.81
C SER A 27 -5.38 3.33 14.33
N GLN A 28 -4.39 3.93 13.68
CA GLN A 28 -4.44 4.24 12.25
C GLN A 28 -4.48 2.97 11.40
N MET A 29 -3.78 1.90 11.80
CA MET A 29 -3.86 0.60 11.12
C MET A 29 -5.26 0.00 11.22
N LYS A 30 -5.95 0.14 12.37
CA LYS A 30 -7.35 -0.30 12.51
C LYS A 30 -8.29 0.51 11.61
N GLU A 31 -8.09 1.81 11.52
CA GLU A 31 -8.84 2.69 10.60
C GLU A 31 -8.58 2.36 9.13
N PHE A 32 -7.31 2.09 8.79
CA PHE A 32 -6.89 1.62 7.48
C PHE A 32 -7.63 0.35 7.08
N CYS A 33 -7.61 -0.68 7.94
CA CYS A 33 -8.30 -1.95 7.70
C CYS A 33 -9.81 -1.74 7.47
N LYS A 34 -10.45 -0.89 8.27
CA LYS A 34 -11.88 -0.53 8.10
C LYS A 34 -12.13 0.17 6.77
N ALA A 35 -11.26 1.09 6.38
CA ALA A 35 -11.37 1.83 5.11
C ALA A 35 -11.25 0.90 3.89
N VAL A 36 -10.31 -0.04 3.91
CA VAL A 36 -10.10 -1.00 2.81
C VAL A 36 -11.03 -2.22 2.88
N LYS A 37 -11.84 -2.33 3.95
CA LYS A 37 -12.74 -3.45 4.22
C LYS A 37 -12.03 -4.81 4.24
N LYS A 38 -10.83 -4.85 4.82
CA LYS A 38 -10.05 -6.09 5.02
C LYS A 38 -9.64 -6.23 6.47
N SER A 39 -9.50 -7.47 6.93
CA SER A 39 -8.85 -7.74 8.22
C SER A 39 -7.33 -7.58 8.11
N PHE A 40 -6.63 -7.51 9.24
CA PHE A 40 -5.18 -7.43 9.25
C PHE A 40 -4.54 -8.66 8.58
N ASP A 41 -5.10 -9.85 8.77
CA ASP A 41 -4.61 -11.11 8.23
C ASP A 41 -4.75 -11.23 6.70
N GLU A 42 -5.63 -10.42 6.09
CA GLU A 42 -5.85 -10.36 4.63
C GLU A 42 -4.97 -9.33 3.92
N LEU A 43 -4.20 -8.55 4.69
CA LEU A 43 -3.29 -7.57 4.12
C LEU A 43 -2.05 -8.27 3.54
N PRO A 44 -1.48 -7.73 2.45
CA PRO A 44 -0.19 -8.21 1.95
C PRO A 44 0.92 -7.89 2.97
N ASN A 45 2.00 -8.68 2.92
CA ASN A 45 3.19 -8.45 3.75
C ASN A 45 3.85 -7.08 3.48
N SER A 46 3.61 -6.48 2.30
CA SER A 46 4.07 -5.14 1.95
C SER A 46 2.92 -4.33 1.38
N LEU A 47 2.79 -3.09 1.86
CA LEU A 47 1.86 -2.08 1.36
C LEU A 47 2.50 -1.21 0.25
N LEU A 48 3.78 -1.43 -0.06
CA LEU A 48 4.45 -0.77 -1.17
C LEU A 48 4.10 -1.45 -2.49
N PRO A 49 4.16 -0.72 -3.61
CA PRO A 49 4.06 -1.35 -4.92
C PRO A 49 5.19 -2.36 -5.06
N SER A 50 4.85 -3.62 -5.32
CA SER A 50 5.81 -4.56 -5.89
C SER A 50 6.15 -4.04 -7.28
N ASP A 51 7.43 -3.92 -7.62
CA ASP A 51 7.88 -3.72 -9.01
C ASP A 51 7.49 -4.95 -9.86
N VAL A 52 6.20 -5.10 -10.17
CA VAL A 52 5.73 -5.95 -11.26
C VAL A 52 6.00 -5.20 -12.56
N SER A 53 7.28 -4.98 -12.83
CA SER A 53 7.73 -4.62 -14.16
C SER A 53 7.49 -5.82 -15.07
N LYS A 54 6.63 -5.61 -16.06
CA LYS A 54 6.31 -6.52 -17.15
C LYS A 54 7.56 -7.23 -17.66
N ASN A 55 7.51 -8.55 -17.80
CA ASN A 55 8.18 -9.20 -18.92
C ASN A 55 7.19 -10.12 -19.65
N GLY A 56 6.51 -9.55 -20.64
CA GLY A 56 5.92 -10.32 -21.73
C GLY A 56 6.62 -9.91 -23.02
N SER A 57 7.35 -10.87 -23.63
CA SER A 57 7.90 -10.94 -25.01
C SER A 57 8.96 -12.06 -24.96
N ASN A 58 9.07 -13.08 -25.81
CA ASN A 58 8.43 -13.47 -27.07
C ASN A 58 8.84 -14.93 -27.34
N GLY A 59 7.99 -15.73 -27.98
CA GLY A 59 8.39 -17.04 -28.48
C GLY A 59 9.49 -16.96 -29.55
N ARG A 60 10.35 -17.98 -29.63
CA ARG A 60 11.06 -18.36 -30.85
C ARG A 60 11.44 -19.85 -30.79
N THR A 61 10.81 -20.62 -31.70
CA THR A 61 11.17 -21.92 -32.30
C THR A 61 12.02 -22.90 -31.51
#